data_AF-A0A1G4FIT5-F1
#
_entry.id   AF-A0A1G4FIT5-F1
#
_cell.length_a   1.000
_cell.length_b   1.000
_cell.length_c   1.000
_cell.angle_alpha   90.00
_cell.angle_beta   90.00
_cell.angle_gamma   90.00
#
_symmetry.space_group_name_H-M   'P 1'
#
loop_
_entity.id
_entity.type
_entity.pdbx_description
1 polymer ?
#
loop_
_entity_poly.entity_id
_entity_poly.type
_entity_poly.pdbx_seq_one_letter_code
_entity_poly.pdbx_strand_id
1 'polypeptide(L)'
;MDYKERGKRIIKLANVLSFKPIEEKYTAEYEKKELIEDLKAAHREWKDKESHFNDVTDPDLIDHAIYEIEASKIKYFYFLKKIKENHPL
;
A
#
# COMPACT_ATOMS: atom_id res chain seq x y z
N MET A 1 -4.03 16.44 17.75
CA MET A 1 -2.66 16.29 18.27
C MET A 1 -2.01 15.18 17.45
N ASP A 2 -1.06 15.52 16.57
CA ASP A 2 -0.51 14.57 15.60
C ASP A 2 0.46 13.59 16.27
N TYR A 3 0.02 12.34 16.44
CA TYR A 3 0.80 11.28 17.05
C TYR A 3 2.07 10.95 16.25
N LYS A 4 2.12 11.35 14.96
CA LYS A 4 3.28 11.21 14.08
C LYS A 4 4.45 12.10 14.53
N GLU A 5 4.17 13.31 15.00
CA GLU A 5 5.17 14.26 15.55
C GLU A 5 5.78 13.75 16.86
N ARG A 6 4.94 13.17 17.74
CA ARG A 6 5.38 12.60 19.02
C ARG A 6 6.29 11.38 18.82
N GLY A 7 5.94 10.50 17.88
CA GLY A 7 6.77 9.35 17.51
C GLY A 7 8.15 9.77 16.98
N LYS A 8 8.19 10.77 16.09
CA LYS A 8 9.45 11.32 15.53
C LYS A 8 10.41 11.84 16.60
N ARG A 9 9.91 12.49 17.66
CA ARG A 9 10.75 13.03 18.75
C ARG A 9 11.38 11.94 19.62
N ILE A 10 10.61 10.89 19.92
CA ILE A 10 11.09 9.75 20.71
C ILE A 10 12.17 8.99 19.93
N ILE A 11 11.96 8.78 18.63
CA ILE A 11 12.93 8.13 17.73
C ILE A 11 14.23 8.93 17.65
N LYS A 12 14.13 10.26 17.48
CA LYS A 12 15.29 11.16 17.49
C LYS A 12 16.09 11.06 18.80
N LEU A 13 15.42 10.89 19.94
CA LEU A 13 16.07 10.71 21.24
C LEU A 13 16.79 9.36 21.34
N ALA A 14 16.19 8.29 20.83
CA ALA A 14 16.77 6.94 20.86
C ALA A 14 18.05 6.83 20.01
N ASN A 15 18.08 7.49 18.85
CA ASN A 15 19.25 7.54 17.97
C ASN A 15 20.47 8.22 18.60
N VAL A 16 20.25 9.35 19.27
CA VAL A 16 21.32 10.10 19.95
C VAL A 16 21.96 9.24 21.04
N LEU A 17 21.21 8.31 21.64
CA LEU A 17 21.67 7.41 22.69
C LEU A 17 22.35 6.13 22.15
N SER A 18 22.73 6.07 20.87
CA SER A 18 23.41 4.91 20.24
C SER A 18 22.59 3.61 20.22
N PHE A 19 21.26 3.69 20.25
CA PHE A 19 20.36 2.56 20.00
C PHE A 19 20.11 2.35 18.49
N LYS A 20 21.15 2.03 17.74
CA LYS A 20 21.09 1.74 16.29
C LYS A 20 20.02 0.70 15.86
N PRO A 21 19.71 -0.38 16.61
CA PRO A 21 18.76 -1.40 16.15
C PRO A 21 17.28 -1.07 16.40
N ILE A 22 16.97 0.02 17.11
CA ILE A 22 15.57 0.40 17.39
C ILE A 22 14.98 1.10 16.16
N GLU A 23 15.68 2.08 15.59
CA GLU A 23 15.16 2.85 14.46
C GLU A 23 14.89 1.97 13.23
N GLU A 24 15.82 1.06 12.89
CA GLU A 24 15.67 0.13 11.75
C GLU A 24 14.45 -0.80 11.87
N LYS A 25 14.11 -1.24 13.10
CA LYS A 25 12.91 -2.07 13.33
C LYS A 25 11.62 -1.27 13.17
N TYR A 26 11.56 -0.05 13.71
CA TYR A 26 10.39 0.82 13.60
C TYR A 26 10.18 1.30 12.16
N THR A 27 11.25 1.58 11.42
CA THR A 27 11.15 1.93 9.99
C THR A 27 10.62 0.75 9.17
N ALA A 28 11.16 -0.46 9.38
CA ALA A 28 10.67 -1.65 8.68
C ALA A 28 9.19 -1.96 9.00
N GLU A 29 8.76 -1.81 10.26
CA GLU A 29 7.37 -2.00 10.66
C GLU A 29 6.44 -0.93 10.06
N TYR A 30 6.90 0.32 10.00
CA TYR A 30 6.17 1.41 9.35
C TYR A 30 6.02 1.18 7.85
N GLU A 31 7.11 0.83 7.15
CA GLU A 31 7.11 0.50 5.73
C GLU A 31 6.19 -0.69 5.42
N LYS A 32 6.20 -1.73 6.26
CA LYS A 32 5.28 -2.86 6.13
C LYS A 32 3.83 -2.41 6.27
N LYS A 33 3.54 -1.53 7.24
CA LYS A 33 2.19 -1.00 7.45
C LYS A 33 1.73 -0.18 6.25
N GLU A 34 2.61 0.65 5.68
CA GLU A 34 2.34 1.43 4.47
C GLU A 34 2.05 0.52 3.28
N LEU A 35 2.86 -0.51 3.03
CA LEU A 35 2.62 -1.52 1.99
C LEU A 35 1.28 -2.25 2.15
N ILE A 36 0.86 -2.55 3.39
CA ILE A 36 -0.45 -3.16 3.67
C ILE A 36 -1.59 -2.20 3.34
N GLU A 37 -1.45 -0.91 3.68
CA GLU A 37 -2.47 0.09 3.34
C GLU A 37 -2.56 0.31 1.82
N ASP A 38 -1.43 0.30 1.12
CA ASP A 38 -1.38 0.35 -0.34
C ASP A 38 -2.04 -0.87 -0.98
N LEU A 39 -1.80 -2.08 -0.46
CA LEU A 39 -2.48 -3.30 -0.91
C LEU A 39 -3.99 -3.18 -0.75
N LYS A 40 -4.47 -2.71 0.40
CA LYS A 40 -5.90 -2.51 0.65
C LYS A 40 -6.50 -1.45 -0.28
N ALA A 41 -5.76 -0.37 -0.55
CA ALA A 41 -6.18 0.66 -1.48
C ALA A 41 -6.30 0.11 -2.90
N ALA A 42 -5.30 -0.64 -3.37
CA ALA A 42 -5.33 -1.29 -4.68
C ALA A 42 -6.47 -2.32 -4.80
N HIS A 43 -6.79 -3.04 -3.73
CA HIS A 43 -7.93 -3.97 -3.72
C HIS A 43 -9.28 -3.24 -3.82
N ARG A 44 -9.45 -2.11 -3.11
CA ARG A 44 -10.66 -1.27 -3.25
C ARG A 44 -10.78 -0.74 -4.67
N GLU A 45 -9.70 -0.19 -5.22
CA GLU A 45 -9.65 0.31 -6.59
C GLU A 45 -10.03 -0.78 -7.61
N TRP A 46 -9.50 -1.99 -7.46
CA TRP A 46 -9.91 -3.11 -8.31
C TRP A 46 -11.41 -3.37 -8.16
N LYS A 47 -11.95 -3.45 -6.95
CA LYS A 47 -13.40 -3.66 -6.76
C LYS A 47 -14.26 -2.56 -7.38
N ASP A 48 -13.81 -1.32 -7.31
CA ASP A 48 -14.48 -0.18 -7.94
C ASP A 48 -14.45 -0.31 -9.47
N LYS A 49 -13.30 -0.68 -10.06
CA LYS A 49 -13.17 -0.91 -11.53
C LYS A 49 -13.95 -2.12 -12.01
N GLU A 50 -14.03 -3.18 -11.20
CA GLU A 50 -14.86 -4.35 -11.47
C GLU A 50 -16.35 -3.98 -11.52
N SER A 51 -16.82 -3.14 -10.59
CA SER A 51 -18.18 -2.58 -10.67
C SER A 51 -18.36 -1.73 -11.92
N HIS A 52 -17.43 -0.82 -12.20
CA HIS A 52 -17.51 0.06 -13.36
C HIS A 52 -17.66 -0.70 -14.67
N PHE A 53 -16.83 -1.72 -14.91
CA PHE A 53 -16.92 -2.54 -16.10
C PHE A 53 -18.25 -3.29 -16.24
N ASN A 54 -18.81 -3.77 -15.14
CA ASN A 54 -20.13 -4.43 -15.17
C ASN A 54 -21.26 -3.44 -15.53
N ASP A 55 -21.07 -2.15 -15.23
CA ASP A 55 -22.04 -1.09 -15.48
C ASP A 55 -21.86 -0.40 -16.85
N VAL A 56 -20.69 -0.55 -17.49
CA VAL A 56 -20.40 0.05 -18.81
C VAL A 56 -21.22 -0.65 -19.90
N THR A 57 -22.04 0.13 -20.60
CA THR A 57 -22.88 -0.33 -21.71
C THR A 57 -22.52 0.31 -23.05
N ASP A 58 -21.73 1.39 -23.04
CA ASP A 58 -21.25 2.06 -24.23
C ASP A 58 -20.13 1.21 -24.88
N PRO A 59 -20.32 0.70 -26.11
CA PRO A 59 -19.31 -0.10 -26.81
C PRO A 59 -17.96 0.60 -26.95
N ASP A 60 -17.95 1.92 -27.11
CA ASP A 60 -16.71 2.70 -27.29
C ASP A 60 -15.90 2.83 -25.99
N LEU A 61 -16.52 2.52 -24.84
CA LEU A 61 -15.91 2.58 -23.51
C LEU A 61 -15.55 1.20 -22.94
N ILE A 62 -15.98 0.10 -23.56
CA ILE A 62 -15.70 -1.25 -23.05
C ILE A 62 -14.20 -1.53 -22.97
N ASP A 63 -13.46 -1.24 -24.05
CA ASP A 63 -12.01 -1.47 -24.07
C ASP A 63 -11.30 -0.66 -22.98
N HIS A 64 -11.72 0.59 -22.77
CA HIS A 64 -11.20 1.41 -21.69
C HIS A 64 -11.46 0.77 -20.32
N ALA A 65 -12.68 0.29 -20.06
CA ALA A 65 -13.03 -0.36 -18.80
C ALA A 65 -12.25 -1.67 -18.57
N ILE A 66 -11.96 -2.44 -19.64
CA ILE A 66 -11.08 -3.62 -19.57
C ILE A 66 -9.69 -3.20 -19.09
N TYR A 67 -9.08 -2.20 -19.74
CA TYR A 67 -7.75 -1.71 -19.37
C TYR A 67 -7.69 -1.24 -17.91
N GLU A 68 -8.73 -0.56 -17.43
CA GLU A 68 -8.77 -0.08 -16.04
C GLU A 68 -8.84 -1.23 -15.01
N ILE A 69 -9.63 -2.28 -15.27
CA ILE A 69 -9.64 -3.45 -14.38
C ILE A 69 -8.29 -4.17 -14.42
N GLU A 70 -7.70 -4.36 -15.59
CA GLU A 70 -6.42 -5.05 -15.70
C GLU A 70 -5.30 -4.28 -14.98
N ALA A 71 -5.25 -2.96 -15.15
CA ALA A 71 -4.30 -2.10 -14.46
C ALA A 71 -4.45 -2.17 -12.93
N SER A 72 -5.68 -2.12 -12.41
CA SER A 72 -5.93 -2.20 -10.97
C SER A 72 -5.59 -3.58 -10.38
N LYS A 73 -5.86 -4.68 -11.11
CA LYS A 73 -5.40 -6.03 -10.76
C LYS A 73 -3.88 -6.12 -10.68
N ILE A 74 -3.18 -5.61 -11.70
CA ILE A 74 -1.70 -5.61 -11.73
C ILE A 74 -1.15 -4.86 -10.52
N LYS A 75 -1.72 -3.69 -10.19
CA LYS A 75 -1.34 -2.90 -9.01
C LYS A 75 -1.53 -3.67 -7.71
N TYR A 76 -2.66 -4.36 -7.52
CA TYR A 76 -2.89 -5.20 -6.35
C TYR A 76 -1.85 -6.32 -6.23
N PHE A 77 -1.61 -7.06 -7.31
CA PHE A 77 -0.62 -8.16 -7.30
C PHE A 77 0.81 -7.67 -7.08
N TYR A 78 1.15 -6.47 -7.56
CA TYR A 78 2.43 -5.83 -7.28
C TYR A 78 2.64 -5.64 -5.76
N PHE A 79 1.69 -5.03 -5.05
CA PHE A 79 1.81 -4.85 -3.60
C PHE A 79 1.78 -6.17 -2.84
N LEU A 80 0.98 -7.14 -3.30
CA LEU A 80 0.95 -8.47 -2.70
C LEU A 80 2.30 -9.17 -2.81
N LYS A 81 2.96 -9.05 -3.96
CA LYS A 81 4.31 -9.58 -4.20
C LYS A 81 5.33 -8.86 -3.31
N LYS A 82 5.28 -7.53 -3.20
CA LYS A 82 6.17 -6.75 -2.33
C LYS A 82 6.08 -7.14 -0.86
N ILE A 83 4.87 -7.37 -0.34
CA ILE A 83 4.68 -7.83 1.04
C ILE A 83 5.32 -9.20 1.27
N LYS A 84 5.15 -10.13 0.31
CA LYS A 84 5.73 -11.49 0.39
C LYS A 84 7.26 -11.49 0.27
N GLU A 85 7.82 -10.64 -0.58
CA GLU A 85 9.27 -10.50 -0.76
C GLU A 85 9.95 -9.90 0.48
N ASN A 86 9.31 -8.90 1.10
CA ASN A 86 9.88 -8.20 2.25
C ASN A 86 9.68 -8.95 3.57
N HIS A 87 8.71 -9.87 3.65
CA HIS A 87 8.47 -10.72 4.82
C HIS A 87 7.79 -12.04 4.42
N PRO A 88 8.52 -13.19 4.37
CA PRO A 88 7.86 -14.48 4.25
C PRO A 88 6.94 -14.70 5.46
N LEU A 89 5.68 -15.05 5.18
CA LEU A 89 4.67 -15.42 6.19
C LEU A 89 5.11 -16.66 6.98
#